data_AF-A0A060C460-F1
#
_entry.id   AF-A0A060C460-F1
#
_cell.length_a   1.000
_cell.length_b   1.000
_cell.length_c   1.000
_cell.angle_alpha   90.00
_cell.angle_beta   90.00
_cell.angle_gamma   90.00
#
_symmetry.space_group_name_H-M   'P 1'
#
loop_
_entity.id
_entity.type
_entity.pdbx_description
1 polymer ?
#
loop_
_entity_poly.entity_id
_entity_poly.type
_entity_poly.pdbx_seq_one_letter_code
_entity_poly.pdbx_strand_id
1 'polypeptide(L)'
;TGAFSKTATASDTADTYLELGFTSAAGTLAPGDSTEIQVRIANADWSNYDQSNDYSFDSEDTDYAANENVTGYVDGILAYGVEP
;
A
#
# COMPACT_ATOMS: atom_id res chain seq x y z
N THR A 1 -6.26 4.56 -9.14
CA THR A 1 -7.51 4.13 -8.47
C THR A 1 -7.16 3.67 -7.08
N GLY A 2 -8.15 3.56 -6.18
CA GLY A 2 -7.95 3.06 -4.82
C GLY A 2 -9.21 2.36 -4.34
N ALA A 3 -9.07 1.21 -3.70
CA ALA A 3 -10.16 0.46 -3.09
C ALA A 3 -9.70 -0.19 -1.79
N PHE A 4 -10.59 -0.26 -0.79
CA PHE A 4 -10.32 -0.99 0.45
C PHE A 4 -10.91 -2.39 0.38
N SER A 5 -10.13 -3.37 0.80
CA SER A 5 -10.49 -4.79 0.81
C SER A 5 -10.08 -5.43 2.13
N LYS A 6 -10.82 -6.47 2.55
CA LYS A 6 -10.45 -7.28 3.72
C LYS A 6 -9.37 -8.29 3.32
N THR A 7 -8.43 -8.56 4.23
CA THR A 7 -7.44 -9.61 4.02
C THR A 7 -8.12 -10.98 4.01
N ALA A 8 -7.54 -11.95 3.29
CA ALA A 8 -8.09 -13.31 3.23
C ALA A 8 -8.03 -14.01 4.59
N THR A 9 -6.96 -13.74 5.35
CA THR A 9 -6.79 -14.16 6.75
C THR A 9 -6.49 -12.92 7.56
N ALA A 10 -7.42 -12.52 8.43
CA ALA A 10 -7.21 -11.38 9.31
C ALA A 10 -6.24 -11.73 10.45
N SER A 11 -5.33 -10.82 10.76
CA SER A 11 -4.47 -10.85 11.94
C SER A 11 -4.68 -9.59 12.78
N ASP A 12 -4.05 -9.54 13.96
CA ASP A 12 -4.10 -8.36 14.83
C ASP A 12 -3.44 -7.12 14.20
N THR A 13 -2.61 -7.32 13.18
CA THR A 13 -1.88 -6.24 12.48
C THR A 13 -2.31 -6.03 11.03
N ALA A 14 -3.19 -6.89 10.49
CA ALA A 14 -3.66 -6.79 9.11
C ALA A 14 -5.03 -7.46 8.94
N ASP A 15 -6.09 -6.65 8.97
CA ASP A 15 -7.46 -7.10 8.65
C ASP A 15 -8.02 -6.46 7.36
N THR A 16 -7.36 -5.41 6.86
CA THR A 16 -7.79 -4.57 5.75
C THR A 16 -6.55 -4.06 5.01
N TYR A 17 -6.65 -3.91 3.69
CA TYR A 17 -5.62 -3.26 2.88
C TYR A 17 -6.24 -2.25 1.93
N LEU A 18 -5.46 -1.22 1.57
CA LEU A 18 -5.74 -0.33 0.46
C LEU A 18 -5.04 -0.88 -0.79
N GLU A 19 -5.82 -1.22 -1.81
CA GLU A 19 -5.29 -1.57 -3.12
C GLU A 19 -5.22 -0.31 -4.00
N LEU A 20 -4.01 0.04 -4.44
CA LEU A 20 -3.79 1.09 -5.43
C LEU A 20 -3.59 0.47 -6.80
N GLY A 21 -4.19 1.09 -7.82
CA GLY A 21 -4.06 0.66 -9.21
C GLY A 21 -3.88 1.82 -10.17
N PHE A 22 -3.42 1.51 -11.37
CA PHE A 22 -3.22 2.48 -12.45
C PHE A 22 -4.21 2.23 -13.57
N THR A 23 -4.79 3.30 -14.12
CA THR A 23 -5.61 3.19 -15.33
C THR A 23 -4.71 3.09 -16.55
N SER A 24 -5.26 2.67 -17.69
CA SER A 24 -4.52 2.67 -18.97
C SER A 24 -4.01 4.06 -19.38
N ALA A 25 -4.59 5.14 -18.84
CA ALA A 25 -4.14 6.51 -19.10
C ALA A 25 -2.91 6.91 -18.26
N ALA A 26 -2.49 6.11 -17.26
CA ALA A 26 -1.32 6.39 -16.45
C ALA A 26 0.00 6.26 -17.25
N GLY A 27 -0.02 5.58 -18.40
CA GLY A 27 1.14 5.42 -19.27
C GLY A 27 2.05 4.27 -18.84
N THR A 28 3.33 4.38 -19.20
CA THR A 28 4.35 3.36 -18.99
C THR A 28 5.57 3.96 -18.30
N LEU A 29 6.18 3.22 -17.38
CA LEU A 29 7.51 3.53 -16.86
C LEU A 29 8.57 2.83 -17.71
N ALA A 30 9.57 3.57 -18.19
CA ALA A 30 10.69 2.97 -18.91
C ALA A 30 11.66 2.28 -17.94
N PRO A 31 12.55 1.38 -18.42
CA PRO A 31 13.54 0.76 -17.56
C PRO A 31 14.43 1.79 -16.85
N GLY A 32 14.46 1.74 -15.51
CA GLY A 32 15.23 2.66 -14.68
C GLY A 32 14.49 3.94 -14.29
N ASP A 33 13.31 4.21 -14.86
CA ASP A 33 12.47 5.33 -14.44
C ASP A 33 11.71 5.00 -13.15
N SER A 34 11.33 6.06 -12.44
CA SER A 34 10.47 5.99 -11.26
C SER A 34 9.36 7.01 -11.35
N THR A 35 8.32 6.80 -10.55
CA THR A 35 7.28 7.79 -10.29
C THR A 35 6.93 7.76 -8.81
N GLU A 36 6.27 8.82 -8.35
CA GLU A 36 5.84 8.98 -6.98
C GLU A 36 4.32 8.89 -6.89
N ILE A 37 3.83 8.21 -5.85
CA ILE A 37 2.42 8.13 -5.53
C ILE A 37 2.25 8.63 -4.11
N GLN A 38 1.57 9.76 -3.95
CA GLN A 38 1.22 10.29 -2.63
C GLN A 38 -0.29 10.20 -2.43
N VAL A 39 -0.70 9.49 -1.38
CA VAL A 39 -2.12 9.30 -1.02
C VAL A 39 -2.37 9.64 0.44
N ARG A 40 -3.64 9.88 0.77
CA ARG A 40 -4.12 10.02 2.14
C ARG A 40 -5.39 9.21 2.30
N ILE A 41 -5.51 8.53 3.43
CA ILE A 41 -6.69 7.78 3.83
C ILE A 41 -7.26 8.38 5.12
N ALA A 42 -8.58 8.33 5.26
CA ALA A 42 -9.29 8.77 6.46
C ALA A 42 -10.57 7.94 6.61
N ASN A 43 -11.00 7.71 7.85
CA ASN A 43 -12.37 7.23 8.09
C ASN A 43 -13.38 8.27 7.58
N ALA A 44 -14.55 7.82 7.12
CA ALA A 44 -15.58 8.72 6.58
C ALA A 44 -16.07 9.75 7.61
N ASP A 45 -16.02 9.38 8.89
CA ASP A 45 -16.35 10.23 10.03
C ASP A 45 -15.14 10.99 10.62
N TRP A 46 -13.96 10.86 10.00
CA TRP A 46 -12.68 11.42 10.46
C TRP A 46 -12.23 10.94 11.85
N SER A 47 -12.74 9.80 12.31
CA SER A 47 -12.18 9.15 13.49
C SER A 47 -10.73 8.73 13.26
N ASN A 48 -9.95 8.73 14.34
CA ASN A 48 -8.52 8.44 14.30
C ASN A 48 -8.27 6.95 14.04
N TYR A 49 -7.19 6.67 13.30
CA TYR A 49 -6.57 5.35 13.26
C TYR A 49 -5.53 5.21 14.37
N ASP A 50 -5.32 3.99 14.84
CA ASP A 50 -4.08 3.59 15.51
C ASP A 50 -3.16 3.02 14.44
N GLN A 51 -2.03 3.67 14.17
CA GLN A 51 -1.07 3.19 13.17
C GLN A 51 -0.04 2.22 13.77
N SER A 52 0.03 2.12 15.11
CA SER A 52 1.05 1.32 15.78
C SER A 52 0.86 -0.19 15.57
N ASN A 53 -0.32 -0.61 15.12
CA ASN A 53 -0.65 -1.98 14.78
C ASN A 53 -0.92 -2.18 13.28
N ASP A 54 -0.54 -1.24 12.41
CA ASP A 54 -0.71 -1.42 10.96
C ASP A 54 0.51 -2.12 10.35
N TYR A 55 0.33 -3.29 9.73
CA TYR A 55 1.41 -4.12 9.17
C TYR A 55 2.38 -3.35 8.26
N SER A 56 1.87 -2.41 7.46
CA SER A 56 2.66 -1.64 6.49
C SER A 56 3.20 -0.31 7.03
N PHE A 57 2.91 0.06 8.27
CA PHE A 57 3.34 1.33 8.85
C PHE A 57 4.76 1.23 9.44
N ASP A 58 5.60 2.21 9.11
CA ASP A 58 6.91 2.41 9.73
C ASP A 58 6.97 3.82 10.32
N SER A 59 7.21 3.94 11.63
CA SER A 59 7.26 5.23 12.33
C SER A 59 8.60 5.94 12.21
N GLU A 60 9.66 5.22 11.83
CA GLU A 60 11.03 5.74 11.79
C GLU A 60 11.39 6.30 10.42
N ASP A 61 10.64 5.96 9.38
CA ASP A 61 10.84 6.45 8.02
C ASP A 61 10.52 7.95 7.91
N THR A 62 11.56 8.75 7.64
CA THR A 62 11.45 10.20 7.34
C THR A 62 11.77 10.55 5.88
N ASP A 63 12.26 9.57 5.12
CA ASP A 63 12.63 9.64 3.71
C ASP A 63 12.20 8.34 3.01
N TYR A 64 12.35 8.27 1.68
CA TYR A 64 12.10 7.02 0.96
C TYR A 64 13.00 5.88 1.45
N ALA A 65 12.38 4.83 1.97
CA ALA A 65 13.02 3.58 2.35
C ALA A 65 12.34 2.38 1.67
N ALA A 66 13.06 1.26 1.59
CA ALA A 66 12.49 0.00 1.15
C ALA A 66 11.64 -0.59 2.30
N ASN A 67 10.36 -0.81 2.06
CA ASN A 67 9.43 -1.39 3.03
C ASN A 67 8.83 -2.68 2.45
N GLU A 68 9.36 -3.84 2.87
CA GLU A 68 8.88 -5.14 2.40
C GLU A 68 7.47 -5.49 2.89
N ASN A 69 6.91 -4.72 3.84
CA ASN A 69 5.52 -4.87 4.30
C ASN A 69 4.51 -4.11 3.42
N VAL A 70 4.96 -3.49 2.32
CA VAL A 70 4.11 -2.97 1.24
C VAL A 70 4.33 -3.84 0.00
N THR A 71 3.26 -4.46 -0.49
CA THR A 71 3.34 -5.38 -1.63
C THR A 71 3.08 -4.69 -2.97
N GLY A 72 3.79 -5.13 -4.01
CA GLY A 72 3.64 -4.64 -5.38
C GLY A 72 3.39 -5.78 -6.36
N TYR A 73 2.42 -5.61 -7.26
CA TYR A 73 2.00 -6.62 -8.23
C TYR A 73 2.13 -6.11 -9.66
N VAL A 74 2.59 -6.97 -10.56
CA VAL A 74 2.61 -6.75 -12.01
C VAL A 74 1.83 -7.88 -12.67
N ASP A 75 0.80 -7.53 -13.44
CA ASP A 75 -0.12 -8.49 -14.06
C ASP A 75 -0.71 -9.52 -13.07
N GLY A 76 -0.95 -9.08 -11.83
CA GLY A 76 -1.48 -9.91 -10.74
C GLY A 76 -0.47 -10.85 -10.08
N ILE A 77 0.81 -10.76 -10.45
CA ILE A 77 1.89 -11.55 -9.87
C ILE A 77 2.67 -10.68 -8.87
N LEU A 78 2.90 -11.19 -7.66
CA LEU A 78 3.70 -10.51 -6.64
C LEU A 78 5.13 -10.29 -7.16
N ALA A 79 5.54 -9.03 -7.24
CA ALA A 79 6.85 -8.59 -7.73
C ALA A 79 7.73 -8.03 -6.61
N TYR A 80 7.14 -7.59 -5.49
CA TYR A 80 7.86 -7.01 -4.36
C TYR A 80 7.07 -7.15 -3.06
N GLY A 81 7.78 -7.28 -1.93
CA GLY A 81 7.23 -7.33 -0.58
C GLY A 81 6.76 -8.71 -0.13
N VAL A 82 6.16 -8.75 1.06
CA VAL A 82 5.65 -9.94 1.75
C VAL A 82 4.20 -9.66 2.17
N GLU A 83 3.29 -10.54 1.78
CA GLU A 83 1.90 -10.49 2.26
C GLU A 83 1.84 -10.86 3.77
N PRO A 84 0.92 -10.25 4.54
CA PRO A 84 0.71 -10.58 5.95
C PRO A 84 0.12 -11.97 6.18
#